data_AF-A0A7C1U6M8-F1
#
_entry.id   AF-A0A7C1U6M8-F1
#
_cell.length_a   1.000
_cell.length_b   1.000
_cell.length_c   1.000
_cell.angle_alpha   90.00
_cell.angle_beta   90.00
_cell.angle_gamma   90.00
#
_symmetry.space_group_name_H-M   'P 1'
#
loop_
_entity.id
_entity.type
_entity.pdbx_description
1 polymer ?
#
loop_
_entity_poly.entity_id
_entity_poly.type
_entity_poly.pdbx_seq_one_letter_code
_entity_poly.pdbx_strand_id
1 'polypeptide(L)'
;MKHFINAKNNIVTESLDGFLVATLTDGLARLDGYPHTKVIVRTDWDKSRVALISGGGSGHEPAHAGFVGAGMLTAAVCGEVFASPSVEAVLSAIMAVTGEAGCLLIVKNYTGDRLNFGLAAERAKILGIKVDMVIVADDIAIPDADQPRGVAGTLFVHKIAGYLSKKGKSLEAIKKAAEATISVCYSIGLSLDSCTVPGNVKDDYLGQDEAELGLGIHGEPGFSKIALEEADKLMETACQKLAAVVAPGNYAVILNNLGSVPPLEMNILVNAYMRTELAEKTSMLIGPAHLMTSLNMNGFSISVLVLDDARKEALLADVGASAWPGICVPEKVKIIKMPGEEYKKDYKPSRNQTVEAVLRGVCNMLIEAEGDLNFLDSRIGDGDTGSTFGGAARSILAVVDGLPNNESCELYMALSRIISRNMGGSSGVLLAIFFMASGKS
;
A
#
# COMPACT_ATOMS: atom_id res chain seq x y z
N MET A 1 14.61 -4.16 15.53
CA MET A 1 13.17 -4.52 15.51
C MET A 1 13.03 -6.03 15.67
N LYS A 2 11.90 -6.57 16.12
CA LYS A 2 11.68 -8.03 16.27
C LYS A 2 10.98 -8.57 15.01
N HIS A 3 11.30 -9.79 14.59
CA HIS A 3 10.70 -10.45 13.41
C HIS A 3 10.07 -11.79 13.82
N PHE A 4 8.96 -12.17 13.17
CA PHE A 4 8.34 -13.50 13.31
C PHE A 4 9.07 -14.49 12.40
N ILE A 5 10.15 -15.08 12.89
CA ILE A 5 10.95 -16.06 12.16
C ILE A 5 11.35 -17.22 13.09
N ASN A 6 11.56 -18.40 12.51
CA ASN A 6 12.25 -19.51 13.17
C ASN A 6 13.77 -19.36 12.92
N ALA A 7 14.33 -20.17 12.02
CA ALA A 7 15.74 -20.11 11.63
C ALA A 7 15.95 -19.20 10.42
N LYS A 8 17.01 -18.36 10.44
CA LYS A 8 17.33 -17.41 9.36
C LYS A 8 17.43 -18.07 7.98
N ASN A 9 18.03 -19.27 7.92
CA ASN A 9 18.24 -20.00 6.67
C ASN A 9 16.94 -20.62 6.09
N ASN A 10 15.87 -20.67 6.88
CA ASN A 10 14.59 -21.25 6.47
C ASN A 10 13.54 -20.20 6.12
N ILE A 11 13.81 -18.90 6.32
CA ILE A 11 12.80 -17.82 6.20
C ILE A 11 12.02 -17.92 4.90
N VAL A 12 12.71 -17.96 3.76
CA VAL A 12 12.05 -18.00 2.44
C VAL A 12 11.33 -19.32 2.22
N THR A 13 11.91 -20.43 2.66
CA THR A 13 11.29 -21.76 2.54
C THR A 13 9.96 -21.83 3.31
N GLU A 14 9.97 -21.44 4.58
CA GLU A 14 8.79 -21.43 5.45
C GLU A 14 7.75 -20.41 4.96
N SER A 15 8.19 -19.24 4.50
CA SER A 15 7.31 -18.23 3.91
C SER A 15 6.58 -18.75 2.66
N LEU A 16 7.29 -19.41 1.75
CA LEU A 16 6.71 -19.95 0.53
C LEU A 16 5.79 -21.15 0.80
N ASP A 17 6.14 -22.05 1.72
CA ASP A 17 5.25 -23.13 2.14
C ASP A 17 3.96 -22.56 2.78
N GLY A 18 4.08 -21.53 3.63
CA GLY A 18 2.92 -20.83 4.20
C GLY A 18 2.05 -20.13 3.15
N PHE A 19 2.68 -19.46 2.18
CA PHE A 19 2.00 -18.85 1.04
C PHE A 19 1.23 -19.88 0.23
N LEU A 20 1.85 -21.03 -0.11
CA LEU A 20 1.19 -22.10 -0.85
C LEU A 20 0.01 -22.68 -0.08
N VAL A 21 0.13 -22.90 1.23
CA VAL A 21 -0.98 -23.37 2.08
C VAL A 21 -2.15 -22.38 2.06
N ALA A 22 -1.88 -21.08 2.12
CA ALA A 22 -2.90 -20.04 2.09
C ALA A 22 -3.55 -19.84 0.70
N THR A 23 -2.91 -20.33 -0.37
CA THR A 23 -3.31 -20.13 -1.78
C THR A 23 -3.54 -21.44 -2.53
N LEU A 24 -3.79 -22.57 -1.83
CA LEU A 24 -3.98 -23.88 -2.47
C LEU A 24 -5.09 -23.88 -3.53
N THR A 25 -6.09 -23.02 -3.39
CA THR A 25 -7.19 -22.85 -4.37
C THR A 25 -6.75 -22.20 -5.67
N ASP A 26 -5.58 -21.55 -5.70
CA ASP A 26 -5.09 -20.76 -6.83
C ASP A 26 -4.31 -21.63 -7.83
N GLY A 27 -4.22 -22.94 -7.58
CA GLY A 27 -3.53 -23.88 -8.47
C GLY A 27 -2.03 -23.63 -8.51
N LEU A 28 -1.40 -23.39 -7.35
CA LEU A 28 0.04 -23.16 -7.23
C LEU A 28 0.75 -24.38 -6.63
N ALA A 29 2.01 -24.58 -7.03
CA ALA A 29 2.90 -25.59 -6.47
C ALA A 29 4.34 -25.07 -6.43
N ARG A 30 5.19 -25.71 -5.63
CA ARG A 30 6.65 -25.52 -5.72
C ARG A 30 7.32 -26.68 -6.43
N LEU A 31 8.46 -26.41 -7.07
CA LEU A 31 9.34 -27.47 -7.54
C LEU A 31 10.00 -28.19 -6.35
N ASP A 32 10.27 -29.49 -6.52
CA ASP A 32 10.98 -30.32 -5.54
C ASP A 32 12.50 -30.08 -5.60
N GLY A 33 12.91 -28.87 -5.20
CA GLY A 33 14.31 -28.44 -5.21
C GLY A 33 14.77 -27.78 -3.91
N TYR A 34 13.93 -27.81 -2.87
CA TYR A 34 14.23 -27.14 -1.61
C TYR A 34 15.36 -27.84 -0.85
N PRO A 35 16.17 -27.09 -0.08
CA PRO A 35 16.09 -25.63 0.11
C PRO A 35 16.82 -24.81 -0.98
N HIS A 36 17.49 -25.45 -1.94
CA HIS A 36 18.43 -24.79 -2.85
C HIS A 36 17.77 -24.12 -4.07
N THR A 37 16.66 -24.65 -4.54
CA THR A 37 15.88 -24.15 -5.68
C THR A 37 14.47 -23.86 -5.23
N LYS A 38 14.17 -22.57 -5.05
CA LYS A 38 12.86 -22.10 -4.58
C LYS A 38 12.09 -21.50 -5.75
N VAL A 39 11.22 -22.32 -6.35
CA VAL A 39 10.45 -21.93 -7.53
C VAL A 39 8.99 -22.25 -7.29
N ILE A 40 8.14 -21.24 -7.44
CA ILE A 40 6.69 -21.38 -7.47
C ILE A 40 6.23 -21.43 -8.91
N VAL A 41 5.34 -22.36 -9.23
CA VAL A 41 4.74 -22.56 -10.56
C VAL A 41 3.24 -22.71 -10.43
N ARG A 42 2.50 -22.41 -11.50
CA ARG A 42 1.09 -22.79 -11.62
C ARG A 42 0.93 -24.24 -12.10
N THR A 43 -0.04 -24.96 -11.56
CA THR A 43 -0.30 -26.38 -11.82
C THR A 43 -1.16 -26.61 -13.06
N ASP A 44 -1.91 -25.60 -13.50
CA ASP A 44 -2.77 -25.62 -14.68
C ASP A 44 -2.04 -25.15 -15.96
N TRP A 45 -0.70 -25.19 -15.97
CA TRP A 45 0.10 -24.62 -17.05
C TRP A 45 0.04 -25.44 -18.34
N ASP A 46 -0.21 -24.74 -19.45
CA ASP A 46 -0.20 -25.27 -20.80
C ASP A 46 1.05 -24.79 -21.56
N LYS A 47 1.97 -25.73 -21.78
CA LYS A 47 3.28 -25.48 -22.40
C LYS A 47 3.22 -25.14 -23.90
N SER A 48 2.04 -25.16 -24.53
CA SER A 48 1.87 -24.66 -25.90
C SER A 48 1.97 -23.13 -26.00
N ARG A 49 1.88 -22.43 -24.86
CA ARG A 49 1.97 -20.97 -24.76
C ARG A 49 3.34 -20.52 -24.24
N VAL A 50 3.66 -19.25 -24.49
CA VAL A 50 4.90 -18.64 -24.01
C VAL A 50 4.88 -18.55 -22.50
N ALA A 51 5.82 -19.19 -21.83
CA ALA A 51 5.93 -19.12 -20.38
C ALA A 51 6.52 -17.77 -19.94
N LEU A 52 6.02 -17.22 -18.84
CA LEU A 52 6.52 -15.98 -18.26
C LEU A 52 7.15 -16.26 -16.91
N ILE A 53 8.44 -15.99 -16.79
CA ILE A 53 9.21 -16.29 -15.59
C ILE A 53 9.76 -14.97 -15.05
N SER A 54 9.52 -14.71 -13.78
CA SER A 54 10.10 -13.58 -13.04
C SER A 54 10.75 -14.10 -11.77
N GLY A 55 11.37 -13.22 -11.00
CA GLY A 55 12.02 -13.59 -9.76
C GLY A 55 12.97 -12.52 -9.24
N GLY A 56 13.82 -12.95 -8.31
CA GLY A 56 14.81 -12.11 -7.65
C GLY A 56 14.96 -12.49 -6.18
N GLY A 57 15.63 -11.65 -5.41
CA GLY A 57 15.67 -11.78 -3.96
C GLY A 57 14.26 -11.75 -3.35
N SER A 58 14.09 -12.48 -2.25
CA SER A 58 12.85 -12.48 -1.46
C SER A 58 12.81 -11.26 -0.54
N GLY A 59 11.67 -11.00 0.11
CA GLY A 59 11.45 -9.81 0.94
C GLY A 59 10.66 -8.71 0.25
N HIS A 60 10.07 -9.01 -0.91
CA HIS A 60 9.20 -8.11 -1.66
C HIS A 60 7.77 -8.64 -1.80
N GLU A 61 7.41 -9.63 -0.98
CA GLU A 61 6.14 -10.32 -1.05
C GLU A 61 4.97 -9.31 -1.02
N PRO A 62 3.95 -9.47 -1.89
CA PRO A 62 3.65 -10.66 -2.68
C PRO A 62 4.50 -10.84 -3.96
N ALA A 63 5.33 -9.87 -4.35
CA ALA A 63 6.21 -10.02 -5.50
C ALA A 63 7.28 -11.12 -5.25
N HIS A 64 7.42 -12.15 -6.09
CA HIS A 64 6.68 -12.41 -7.33
C HIS A 64 5.70 -13.58 -7.26
N ALA A 65 5.78 -14.40 -6.22
CA ALA A 65 4.98 -15.63 -6.09
C ALA A 65 3.47 -15.36 -6.11
N GLY A 66 3.01 -14.25 -5.51
CA GLY A 66 1.60 -13.85 -5.52
C GLY A 66 1.06 -13.41 -6.89
N PHE A 67 1.96 -13.19 -7.87
CA PHE A 67 1.61 -12.85 -9.25
C PHE A 67 1.75 -14.02 -10.22
N VAL A 68 1.99 -15.23 -9.71
CA VAL A 68 1.89 -16.48 -10.48
C VAL A 68 0.43 -16.85 -10.63
N GLY A 69 -0.02 -17.05 -11.86
CA GLY A 69 -1.41 -17.39 -12.15
C GLY A 69 -1.84 -17.09 -13.58
N ALA A 70 -3.06 -17.51 -13.94
CA ALA A 70 -3.62 -17.29 -15.27
C ALA A 70 -3.61 -15.80 -15.66
N GLY A 71 -3.00 -15.45 -16.79
CA GLY A 71 -2.96 -14.06 -17.27
C GLY A 71 -1.87 -13.17 -16.64
N MET A 72 -1.00 -13.73 -15.78
CA MET A 72 0.23 -13.08 -15.28
C MET A 72 1.41 -14.05 -15.40
N LEU A 73 2.19 -14.27 -14.33
CA LEU A 73 3.38 -15.12 -14.38
C LEU A 73 3.04 -16.61 -14.47
N THR A 74 3.88 -17.35 -15.16
CA THR A 74 3.87 -18.82 -15.17
C THR A 74 4.64 -19.38 -13.98
N ALA A 75 5.77 -18.75 -13.63
CA ALA A 75 6.61 -19.14 -12.51
C ALA A 75 7.31 -17.93 -11.88
N ALA A 76 7.64 -18.06 -10.59
CA ALA A 76 8.45 -17.12 -9.84
C ALA A 76 9.65 -17.85 -9.22
N VAL A 77 10.86 -17.32 -9.44
CA VAL A 77 12.11 -17.85 -8.89
C VAL A 77 12.56 -16.99 -7.71
N CYS A 78 12.55 -17.58 -6.52
CA CYS A 78 12.79 -16.87 -5.26
C CYS A 78 14.22 -17.13 -4.76
N GLY A 79 15.01 -16.07 -4.62
CA GLY A 79 16.31 -16.13 -3.95
C GLY A 79 16.19 -16.01 -2.43
N GLU A 80 17.32 -15.84 -1.73
CA GLU A 80 17.27 -15.46 -0.31
C GLU A 80 16.79 -14.01 -0.14
N VAL A 81 16.57 -13.58 1.10
CA VAL A 81 16.15 -12.20 1.39
C VAL A 81 17.16 -11.21 0.78
N PHE A 82 16.69 -10.38 -0.16
CA PHE A 82 17.45 -9.39 -0.93
C PHE A 82 18.66 -9.93 -1.70
N ALA A 83 18.70 -11.23 -2.00
CA ALA A 83 19.75 -11.84 -2.80
C ALA A 83 19.17 -12.61 -3.99
N SER A 84 19.64 -12.30 -5.20
CA SER A 84 19.23 -12.97 -6.45
C SER A 84 19.23 -14.50 -6.32
N PRO A 85 18.26 -15.20 -6.94
CA PRO A 85 18.31 -16.65 -7.05
C PRO A 85 19.54 -17.10 -7.83
N SER A 86 19.92 -18.37 -7.63
CA SER A 86 21.03 -18.98 -8.35
C SER A 86 20.70 -19.25 -9.82
N VAL A 87 21.73 -19.35 -10.65
CA VAL A 87 21.61 -19.77 -12.06
C VAL A 87 20.86 -21.09 -12.20
N GLU A 88 21.15 -22.06 -11.34
CA GLU A 88 20.50 -23.38 -11.36
C GLU A 88 19.01 -23.31 -11.04
N ALA A 89 18.61 -22.44 -10.09
CA ALA A 89 17.21 -22.26 -9.76
C ALA A 89 16.42 -21.64 -10.94
N VAL A 90 17.00 -20.64 -11.61
CA VAL A 90 16.39 -20.02 -12.79
C VAL A 90 16.30 -21.02 -13.95
N LEU A 91 17.38 -21.77 -14.21
CA LEU A 91 17.40 -22.80 -15.25
C LEU A 91 16.36 -23.90 -14.98
N SER A 92 16.22 -24.31 -13.72
CA SER A 92 15.21 -25.28 -13.29
C SER A 92 13.79 -24.80 -13.58
N ALA A 93 13.51 -23.51 -13.30
CA ALA A 93 12.22 -22.90 -13.65
C ALA A 93 11.99 -22.90 -15.16
N ILE A 94 12.99 -22.48 -15.96
CA ILE A 94 12.91 -22.49 -17.43
C ILE A 94 12.56 -23.88 -17.93
N MET A 95 13.31 -24.91 -17.51
CA MET A 95 13.06 -26.29 -17.93
C MET A 95 11.70 -26.82 -17.47
N ALA A 96 11.26 -26.43 -16.27
CA ALA A 96 10.00 -26.90 -15.71
C ALA A 96 8.78 -26.39 -16.49
N VAL A 97 8.77 -25.13 -16.94
CA VAL A 97 7.56 -24.51 -17.51
C VAL A 97 7.63 -24.24 -19.01
N THR A 98 8.78 -24.32 -19.65
CA THR A 98 8.90 -23.92 -21.06
C THR A 98 8.57 -25.07 -22.02
N GLY A 99 7.79 -24.79 -23.07
CA GLY A 99 7.56 -25.68 -24.22
C GLY A 99 8.10 -25.08 -25.52
N GLU A 100 7.60 -25.55 -26.67
CA GLU A 100 8.09 -25.12 -28.00
C GLU A 100 7.87 -23.63 -28.32
N ALA A 101 6.89 -23.01 -27.65
CA ALA A 101 6.61 -21.57 -27.75
C ALA A 101 7.68 -20.70 -27.09
N GLY A 102 8.52 -21.28 -26.21
CA GLY A 102 9.58 -20.58 -25.49
C GLY A 102 9.10 -19.86 -24.23
N CYS A 103 10.01 -19.12 -23.60
CA CYS A 103 9.71 -18.32 -22.41
C CYS A 103 10.35 -16.93 -22.45
N LEU A 104 9.68 -15.98 -21.81
CA LEU A 104 10.22 -14.65 -21.53
C LEU A 104 10.61 -14.55 -20.05
N LEU A 105 11.87 -14.21 -19.79
CA LEU A 105 12.36 -13.82 -18.48
C LEU A 105 12.10 -12.33 -18.28
N ILE A 106 11.35 -11.96 -17.24
CA ILE A 106 11.09 -10.57 -16.85
C ILE A 106 11.94 -10.27 -15.62
N VAL A 107 12.98 -9.45 -15.78
CA VAL A 107 14.04 -9.32 -14.77
C VAL A 107 14.14 -7.86 -14.31
N LYS A 108 14.03 -7.63 -13.00
CA LYS A 108 14.26 -6.29 -12.42
C LYS A 108 15.73 -5.89 -12.61
N ASN A 109 16.02 -4.62 -12.88
CA ASN A 109 17.37 -4.16 -13.21
C ASN A 109 18.30 -4.08 -11.99
N TYR A 110 18.69 -5.25 -11.47
CA TYR A 110 19.73 -5.43 -10.46
C TYR A 110 20.83 -6.32 -11.03
N THR A 111 22.09 -6.00 -10.71
CA THR A 111 23.24 -6.72 -11.26
C THR A 111 23.18 -8.22 -11.00
N GLY A 112 22.85 -8.62 -9.78
CA GLY A 112 22.72 -10.03 -9.41
C GLY A 112 21.67 -10.75 -10.24
N ASP A 113 20.48 -10.17 -10.36
CA ASP A 113 19.38 -10.74 -11.15
C ASP A 113 19.77 -10.83 -12.64
N ARG A 114 20.33 -9.78 -13.22
CA ARG A 114 20.76 -9.75 -14.62
C ARG A 114 21.79 -10.82 -14.96
N LEU A 115 22.80 -10.98 -14.12
CA LEU A 115 23.85 -11.96 -14.35
C LEU A 115 23.32 -13.39 -14.18
N ASN A 116 22.56 -13.66 -13.12
CA ASN A 116 22.06 -15.02 -12.85
C ASN A 116 21.01 -15.46 -13.89
N PHE A 117 20.04 -14.60 -14.21
CA PHE A 117 19.03 -14.90 -15.23
C PHE A 117 19.62 -14.92 -16.63
N GLY A 118 20.56 -14.02 -16.94
CA GLY A 118 21.26 -14.00 -18.23
C GLY A 118 22.03 -15.29 -18.47
N LEU A 119 22.84 -15.74 -17.50
CA LEU A 119 23.58 -17.00 -17.64
C LEU A 119 22.65 -18.22 -17.70
N ALA A 120 21.54 -18.22 -16.96
CA ALA A 120 20.54 -19.28 -17.06
C ALA A 120 19.87 -19.32 -18.44
N ALA A 121 19.57 -18.16 -19.03
CA ALA A 121 19.03 -18.05 -20.39
C ALA A 121 20.01 -18.62 -21.43
N GLU A 122 21.30 -18.27 -21.34
CA GLU A 122 22.32 -18.82 -22.24
C GLU A 122 22.47 -20.33 -22.11
N ARG A 123 22.44 -20.86 -20.88
CA ARG A 123 22.44 -22.31 -20.64
C ARG A 123 21.20 -23.00 -21.22
N ALA A 124 20.02 -22.39 -21.07
CA ALA A 124 18.79 -22.92 -21.63
C ALA A 124 18.80 -22.93 -23.17
N LYS A 125 19.36 -21.89 -23.81
CA LYS A 125 19.56 -21.84 -25.27
C LYS A 125 20.48 -22.95 -25.78
N ILE A 126 21.55 -23.28 -25.05
CA ILE A 126 22.43 -24.42 -25.36
C ILE A 126 21.65 -25.74 -25.34
N LEU A 127 20.67 -25.87 -24.45
CA LEU A 127 19.75 -27.03 -24.38
C LEU A 127 18.63 -26.99 -25.46
N GLY A 128 18.65 -26.02 -26.38
CA GLY A 128 17.67 -25.88 -27.44
C GLY A 128 16.35 -25.22 -27.01
N ILE A 129 16.28 -24.65 -25.80
CA ILE A 129 15.08 -23.96 -25.31
C ILE A 129 15.07 -22.53 -25.84
N LYS A 130 13.93 -22.11 -26.43
CA LYS A 130 13.73 -20.72 -26.85
C LYS A 130 13.51 -19.83 -25.62
N VAL A 131 14.47 -18.95 -25.35
CA VAL A 131 14.42 -18.05 -24.20
C VAL A 131 14.77 -16.63 -24.66
N ASP A 132 13.94 -15.69 -24.25
CA ASP A 132 14.22 -14.25 -24.35
C ASP A 132 14.16 -13.60 -22.97
N MET A 133 14.72 -12.40 -22.85
CA MET A 133 14.77 -11.67 -21.59
C MET A 133 14.43 -10.19 -21.82
N VAL A 134 13.66 -9.61 -20.90
CA VAL A 134 13.40 -8.17 -20.81
C VAL A 134 13.85 -7.67 -19.44
N ILE A 135 14.57 -6.53 -19.44
CA ILE A 135 15.01 -5.86 -18.23
C ILE A 135 14.02 -4.75 -17.89
N VAL A 136 13.55 -4.73 -16.65
CA VAL A 136 12.64 -3.70 -16.13
C VAL A 136 13.46 -2.69 -15.33
N ALA A 137 13.43 -1.43 -15.79
CA ALA A 137 14.20 -0.31 -15.25
C ALA A 137 13.31 0.94 -15.16
N ASP A 138 12.29 0.91 -14.30
CA ASP A 138 11.25 1.94 -14.16
C ASP A 138 11.57 3.02 -13.12
N ASP A 139 12.52 2.80 -12.21
CA ASP A 139 12.81 3.74 -11.13
C ASP A 139 13.51 5.02 -11.62
N ILE A 140 12.91 6.18 -11.35
CA ILE A 140 13.44 7.49 -11.75
C ILE A 140 14.23 8.20 -10.64
N ALA A 141 14.41 7.56 -9.48
CA ALA A 141 15.03 8.17 -8.31
C ALA A 141 16.49 8.59 -8.53
N ILE A 142 17.23 7.95 -9.43
CA ILE A 142 18.63 8.31 -9.69
C ILE A 142 18.71 8.92 -11.09
N PRO A 143 18.76 10.27 -11.21
CA PRO A 143 18.93 10.92 -12.50
C PRO A 143 20.21 10.46 -13.18
N ASP A 144 20.16 10.33 -14.50
CA ASP A 144 21.31 9.94 -15.33
C ASP A 144 21.94 8.58 -14.95
N ALA A 145 21.21 7.73 -14.22
CA ALA A 145 21.67 6.38 -13.95
C ALA A 145 21.81 5.60 -15.25
N ASP A 146 23.02 5.09 -15.52
CA ASP A 146 23.27 4.15 -16.63
C ASP A 146 22.36 2.90 -16.54
N GLN A 147 21.91 2.58 -15.32
CA GLN A 147 21.12 1.39 -15.01
C GLN A 147 20.06 1.72 -13.95
N PRO A 148 18.91 2.33 -14.33
CA PRO A 148 17.82 2.63 -13.39
C PRO A 148 17.28 1.34 -12.76
N ARG A 149 16.93 1.36 -11.47
CA ARG A 149 16.46 0.16 -10.75
C ARG A 149 15.10 -0.31 -11.29
N GLY A 150 14.80 -1.59 -11.11
CA GLY A 150 13.47 -2.16 -11.41
C GLY A 150 12.64 -2.31 -10.15
N VAL A 151 11.49 -1.62 -10.07
CA VAL A 151 10.63 -1.59 -8.88
C VAL A 151 9.18 -1.94 -9.25
N ALA A 152 8.17 -1.39 -8.56
CA ALA A 152 6.77 -1.81 -8.65
C ALA A 152 6.16 -1.73 -10.07
N GLY A 153 6.71 -0.92 -10.98
CA GLY A 153 6.29 -0.85 -12.38
C GLY A 153 6.53 -2.16 -13.15
N THR A 154 7.39 -3.04 -12.64
CA THR A 154 7.54 -4.44 -13.09
C THR A 154 6.20 -5.16 -13.23
N LEU A 155 5.23 -4.86 -12.35
CA LEU A 155 3.92 -5.52 -12.35
C LEU A 155 3.07 -5.16 -13.57
N PHE A 156 3.25 -3.97 -14.17
CA PHE A 156 2.63 -3.66 -15.46
C PHE A 156 3.14 -4.60 -16.56
N VAL A 157 4.44 -4.89 -16.57
CA VAL A 157 5.05 -5.81 -17.53
C VAL A 157 4.52 -7.23 -17.32
N HIS A 158 4.42 -7.69 -16.07
CA HIS A 158 3.80 -9.00 -15.75
C HIS A 158 2.38 -9.10 -16.28
N LYS A 159 1.57 -8.06 -16.06
CA LYS A 159 0.17 -8.02 -16.47
C LYS A 159 -0.01 -8.01 -17.99
N ILE A 160 0.76 -7.18 -18.70
CA ILE A 160 0.64 -7.03 -20.15
C ILE A 160 1.22 -8.26 -20.87
N ALA A 161 2.39 -8.75 -20.44
CA ALA A 161 2.96 -9.96 -21.00
C ALA A 161 2.05 -11.18 -20.75
N GLY A 162 1.50 -11.31 -19.53
CA GLY A 162 0.61 -12.40 -19.14
C GLY A 162 -0.67 -12.45 -19.95
N TYR A 163 -1.26 -11.29 -20.20
CA TYR A 163 -2.42 -11.14 -21.08
C TYR A 163 -2.10 -11.60 -22.53
N LEU A 164 -0.96 -11.19 -23.09
CA LEU A 164 -0.57 -11.57 -24.45
C LEU A 164 -0.21 -13.05 -24.56
N SER A 165 0.46 -13.63 -23.56
CA SER A 165 0.70 -15.07 -23.46
C SER A 165 -0.61 -15.86 -23.40
N LYS A 166 -1.58 -15.41 -22.59
CA LYS A 166 -2.92 -16.00 -22.51
C LYS A 166 -3.66 -15.95 -23.86
N LYS A 167 -3.47 -14.89 -24.66
CA LYS A 167 -3.96 -14.76 -26.04
C LYS A 167 -3.14 -15.56 -27.08
N GLY A 168 -2.14 -16.34 -26.67
CA GLY A 168 -1.35 -17.19 -27.56
C GLY A 168 -0.42 -16.42 -28.50
N LYS A 169 0.02 -15.21 -28.12
CA LYS A 169 0.97 -14.42 -28.91
C LYS A 169 2.37 -15.04 -28.88
N SER A 170 3.17 -14.77 -29.91
CA SER A 170 4.54 -15.28 -30.00
C SER A 170 5.47 -14.62 -28.98
N LEU A 171 6.59 -15.27 -28.69
CA LEU A 171 7.61 -14.78 -27.75
C LEU A 171 8.11 -13.38 -28.14
N GLU A 172 8.35 -13.15 -29.42
CA GLU A 172 8.84 -11.88 -29.96
C GLU A 172 7.81 -10.76 -29.78
N ALA A 173 6.52 -11.06 -30.02
CA ALA A 173 5.44 -10.09 -29.85
C ALA A 173 5.25 -9.71 -28.36
N ILE A 174 5.37 -10.70 -27.46
CA ILE A 174 5.28 -10.48 -26.02
C ILE A 174 6.47 -9.66 -25.52
N LYS A 175 7.70 -10.01 -25.94
CA LYS A 175 8.91 -9.24 -25.61
C LYS A 175 8.79 -7.79 -26.06
N LYS A 176 8.40 -7.56 -27.32
CA LYS A 176 8.20 -6.20 -27.86
C LYS A 176 7.19 -5.40 -27.06
N ALA A 177 6.07 -6.02 -26.66
CA ALA A 177 5.07 -5.35 -25.84
C ALA A 177 5.55 -5.07 -24.41
N ALA A 178 6.33 -5.98 -23.82
CA ALA A 178 6.97 -5.79 -22.53
C ALA A 178 7.97 -4.62 -22.56
N GLU A 179 8.84 -4.57 -23.57
CA GLU A 179 9.79 -3.47 -23.82
C GLU A 179 9.07 -2.14 -24.05
N ALA A 180 8.02 -2.14 -24.88
CA ALA A 180 7.20 -0.96 -25.12
C ALA A 180 6.48 -0.50 -23.84
N THR A 181 6.08 -1.42 -22.96
CA THR A 181 5.44 -1.09 -21.67
C THR A 181 6.43 -0.39 -20.75
N ILE A 182 7.61 -0.99 -20.52
CA ILE A 182 8.60 -0.41 -19.62
C ILE A 182 9.14 0.93 -20.13
N SER A 183 9.23 1.13 -21.45
CA SER A 183 9.73 2.39 -22.04
C SER A 183 8.90 3.64 -21.71
N VAL A 184 7.66 3.46 -21.22
CA VAL A 184 6.76 4.54 -20.82
C VAL A 184 6.18 4.32 -19.41
N CYS A 185 6.92 3.57 -18.58
CA CYS A 185 6.60 3.31 -17.19
C CYS A 185 7.66 3.95 -16.30
N TYR A 186 7.22 4.74 -15.32
CA TYR A 186 8.11 5.50 -14.44
C TYR A 186 7.65 5.33 -13.00
N SER A 187 8.60 5.12 -12.09
CA SER A 187 8.33 4.83 -10.69
C SER A 187 9.20 5.64 -9.76
N ILE A 188 8.66 6.02 -8.61
CA ILE A 188 9.43 6.61 -7.51
C ILE A 188 8.86 6.17 -6.16
N GLY A 189 9.75 5.92 -5.20
CA GLY A 189 9.40 5.62 -3.81
C GLY A 189 9.59 6.83 -2.90
N LEU A 190 8.94 6.81 -1.73
CA LEU A 190 9.23 7.71 -0.61
C LEU A 190 9.05 6.94 0.69
N SER A 191 10.05 7.03 1.57
CA SER A 191 10.08 6.28 2.83
C SER A 191 10.39 7.17 4.02
N LEU A 192 9.70 6.91 5.12
CA LEU A 192 9.93 7.52 6.44
C LEU A 192 10.94 6.71 7.27
N ASP A 193 11.10 5.43 6.94
CA ASP A 193 12.07 4.55 7.59
C ASP A 193 12.50 3.44 6.63
N SER A 194 13.75 2.99 6.76
CA SER A 194 14.25 1.84 6.00
C SER A 194 13.73 0.52 6.58
N CYS A 195 13.86 -0.55 5.82
CA CYS A 195 13.51 -1.88 6.31
C CYS A 195 14.58 -2.46 7.24
N THR A 196 14.18 -3.43 8.08
CA THR A 196 15.10 -4.26 8.85
C THR A 196 15.17 -5.65 8.25
N VAL A 197 16.35 -6.06 7.76
CA VAL A 197 16.57 -7.43 7.28
C VAL A 197 16.54 -8.40 8.48
N PRO A 198 15.76 -9.49 8.44
CA PRO A 198 15.67 -10.41 9.57
C PRO A 198 17.03 -10.96 10.01
N GLY A 199 17.31 -10.84 11.31
CA GLY A 199 18.57 -11.25 11.91
C GLY A 199 19.71 -10.24 11.75
N ASN A 200 19.47 -9.07 11.17
CA ASN A 200 20.39 -7.93 11.19
C ASN A 200 19.96 -6.92 12.27
N VAL A 201 20.91 -6.12 12.75
CA VAL A 201 20.61 -4.97 13.62
C VAL A 201 19.95 -3.89 12.76
N LYS A 202 18.95 -3.19 13.31
CA LYS A 202 18.33 -2.05 12.62
C LYS A 202 19.39 -0.95 12.48
N ASP A 203 19.55 -0.44 11.27
CA ASP A 203 20.35 0.75 11.00
C ASP A 203 19.50 2.00 11.25
N ASP A 204 20.04 3.02 11.91
CA ASP A 204 19.39 4.31 12.14
C ASP A 204 19.63 5.22 10.92
N TYR A 205 19.28 4.71 9.75
CA TYR A 205 19.61 5.33 8.47
C TYR A 205 18.88 6.67 8.26
N LEU A 206 17.64 6.81 8.74
CA LEU A 206 16.86 8.06 8.74
C LEU A 206 16.59 8.53 10.17
N GLY A 207 16.78 9.83 10.40
CA GLY A 207 16.42 10.49 11.66
C GLY A 207 14.91 10.64 11.86
N GLN A 208 14.49 11.09 13.05
CA GLN A 208 13.07 11.27 13.38
C GLN A 208 12.35 12.32 12.51
N ASP A 209 13.09 13.30 12.02
CA ASP A 209 12.58 14.40 11.18
C ASP A 209 13.01 14.25 9.71
N GLU A 210 13.45 13.07 9.29
CA GLU A 210 13.89 12.79 7.93
C GLU A 210 12.93 11.82 7.23
N ALA A 211 12.74 12.05 5.93
CA ALA A 211 12.22 11.08 4.99
C ALA A 211 13.21 10.96 3.83
N GLU A 212 13.05 9.96 2.97
CA GLU A 212 13.89 9.81 1.79
C GLU A 212 13.07 9.58 0.54
N LEU A 213 13.34 10.41 -0.46
CA LEU A 213 12.79 10.26 -1.79
C LEU A 213 13.65 9.28 -2.58
N GLY A 214 13.01 8.24 -3.08
CA GLY A 214 13.63 7.25 -3.97
C GLY A 214 14.46 6.19 -3.27
N LEU A 215 14.26 5.93 -1.97
CA LEU A 215 14.92 4.82 -1.29
C LEU A 215 14.64 3.50 -2.02
N GLY A 216 15.69 2.73 -2.30
CA GLY A 216 15.59 1.49 -3.06
C GLY A 216 14.90 0.37 -2.27
N ILE A 217 14.32 -0.61 -2.98
CA ILE A 217 13.58 -1.73 -2.35
C ILE A 217 14.47 -2.72 -1.58
N HIS A 218 15.80 -2.60 -1.63
CA HIS A 218 16.71 -3.34 -0.76
C HIS A 218 17.41 -2.42 0.27
N GLY A 219 16.92 -1.19 0.44
CA GLY A 219 17.52 -0.18 1.31
C GLY A 219 18.68 0.58 0.67
N GLU A 220 18.84 0.52 -0.66
CA GLU A 220 19.86 1.31 -1.35
C GLU A 220 19.54 2.80 -1.29
N PRO A 221 20.54 3.69 -1.12
CA PRO A 221 20.33 5.14 -1.10
C PRO A 221 19.46 5.63 -2.26
N GLY A 222 18.59 6.58 -1.97
CA GLY A 222 17.68 7.18 -2.92
C GLY A 222 18.22 8.42 -3.60
N PHE A 223 17.30 9.24 -4.09
CA PHE A 223 17.58 10.52 -4.71
C PHE A 223 18.14 11.51 -3.68
N SER A 224 17.42 11.66 -2.57
CA SER A 224 17.75 12.62 -1.53
C SER A 224 16.98 12.33 -0.25
N LYS A 225 17.66 12.51 0.88
CA LYS A 225 17.00 12.71 2.16
C LYS A 225 16.35 14.10 2.18
N ILE A 226 15.11 14.16 2.65
CA ILE A 226 14.27 15.36 2.72
C ILE A 226 13.74 15.50 4.15
N ALA A 227 13.26 16.69 4.50
CA ALA A 227 12.58 16.87 5.78
C ALA A 227 11.27 16.08 5.83
N LEU A 228 10.94 15.55 7.00
CA LEU A 228 9.62 15.01 7.26
C LEU A 228 8.58 16.14 7.19
N GLU A 229 7.55 15.94 6.37
CA GLU A 229 6.47 16.90 6.17
C GLU A 229 5.10 16.21 6.19
N GLU A 230 4.03 17.00 6.06
CA GLU A 230 2.67 16.49 5.92
C GLU A 230 2.52 15.59 4.67
N ALA A 231 1.64 14.59 4.75
CA ALA A 231 1.42 13.62 3.68
C ALA A 231 1.11 14.25 2.32
N ASP A 232 0.36 15.36 2.29
CA ASP A 232 0.05 16.12 1.07
C ASP A 232 1.34 16.60 0.37
N LYS A 233 2.30 17.16 1.12
CA LYS A 233 3.57 17.66 0.58
C LYS A 233 4.53 16.55 0.15
N LEU A 234 4.60 15.46 0.93
CA LEU A 234 5.43 14.31 0.58
C LEU A 234 4.93 13.64 -0.71
N MET A 235 3.61 13.49 -0.84
CA MET A 235 2.96 12.97 -2.04
C MET A 235 3.16 13.91 -3.24
N GLU A 236 2.99 15.22 -3.04
CA GLU A 236 3.24 16.23 -4.07
C GLU A 236 4.70 16.16 -4.56
N THR A 237 5.67 16.07 -3.66
CA THR A 237 7.11 15.96 -3.99
C THR A 237 7.38 14.75 -4.90
N ALA A 238 6.85 13.58 -4.55
CA ALA A 238 6.97 12.38 -5.39
C ALA A 238 6.29 12.55 -6.76
N CYS A 239 5.08 13.12 -6.79
CA CYS A 239 4.32 13.33 -8.01
C CYS A 239 4.96 14.37 -8.94
N GLN A 240 5.56 15.43 -8.41
CA GLN A 240 6.27 16.45 -9.20
C GLN A 240 7.48 15.85 -9.92
N LYS A 241 8.23 14.94 -9.25
CA LYS A 241 9.34 14.22 -9.90
C LYS A 241 8.86 13.35 -11.06
N LEU A 242 7.75 12.62 -10.87
CA LEU A 242 7.15 11.83 -11.94
C LEU A 242 6.63 12.71 -13.07
N ALA A 243 5.92 13.79 -12.77
CA ALA A 243 5.36 14.70 -13.78
C ALA A 243 6.44 15.35 -14.67
N ALA A 244 7.66 15.51 -14.16
CA ALA A 244 8.78 16.06 -14.93
C ALA A 244 9.29 15.12 -16.05
N VAL A 245 9.03 13.82 -15.96
CA VAL A 245 9.57 12.82 -16.91
C VAL A 245 8.49 12.00 -17.64
N VAL A 246 7.30 11.88 -17.05
CA VAL A 246 6.17 11.16 -17.65
C VAL A 246 5.65 11.92 -18.87
N ALA A 247 5.56 11.24 -20.01
CA ALA A 247 4.97 11.81 -21.22
C ALA A 247 3.47 12.12 -21.01
N PRO A 248 2.93 13.19 -21.63
CA PRO A 248 1.51 13.53 -21.53
C PRO A 248 0.60 12.39 -22.03
N GLY A 249 -0.46 12.09 -21.29
CA GLY A 249 -1.46 11.09 -21.69
C GLY A 249 -2.47 10.80 -20.59
N ASN A 250 -3.19 9.68 -20.76
CA ASN A 250 -3.96 9.07 -19.68
C ASN A 250 -3.09 8.02 -18.99
N TYR A 251 -3.26 7.87 -17.68
CA TYR A 251 -2.38 7.02 -16.89
C TYR A 251 -3.12 5.85 -16.24
N ALA A 252 -2.39 4.75 -16.11
CA ALA A 252 -2.62 3.75 -15.08
C ALA A 252 -1.56 3.94 -14.01
N VAL A 253 -1.97 3.92 -12.74
CA VAL A 253 -1.10 4.18 -11.61
C VAL A 253 -1.18 3.03 -10.61
N ILE A 254 -0.02 2.52 -10.21
CA ILE A 254 0.11 1.66 -9.05
C ILE A 254 0.45 2.54 -7.85
N LEU A 255 -0.33 2.45 -6.79
CA LEU A 255 0.00 2.99 -5.47
C LEU A 255 0.36 1.82 -4.54
N ASN A 256 1.65 1.63 -4.32
CA ASN A 256 2.21 0.47 -3.64
C ASN A 256 2.66 0.82 -2.22
N ASN A 257 2.31 -0.02 -1.25
CA ASN A 257 2.80 0.02 0.11
C ASN A 257 4.11 -0.75 0.21
N LEU A 258 5.20 -0.12 0.67
CA LEU A 258 6.51 -0.74 0.77
C LEU A 258 6.67 -1.66 1.98
N GLY A 259 5.68 -1.74 2.87
CA GLY A 259 5.70 -2.70 3.96
C GLY A 259 4.80 -2.34 5.12
N SER A 260 5.22 -1.38 5.94
CA SER A 260 4.63 -1.16 7.26
C SER A 260 3.65 0.02 7.37
N VAL A 261 3.36 0.72 6.27
CA VAL A 261 2.40 1.84 6.29
C VAL A 261 1.00 1.30 6.63
N PRO A 262 0.34 1.77 7.70
CA PRO A 262 -0.99 1.31 8.07
C PRO A 262 -2.05 1.64 7.01
N PRO A 263 -3.15 0.86 6.90
CA PRO A 263 -4.24 1.16 5.96
C PRO A 263 -4.82 2.57 6.11
N LEU A 264 -4.88 3.09 7.34
CA LEU A 264 -5.32 4.47 7.60
C LEU A 264 -4.43 5.49 6.89
N GLU A 265 -3.11 5.35 7.00
CA GLU A 265 -2.14 6.24 6.36
C GLU A 265 -2.12 6.04 4.84
N MET A 266 -2.25 4.82 4.34
CA MET A 266 -2.40 4.57 2.90
C MET A 266 -3.65 5.25 2.32
N ASN A 267 -4.76 5.31 3.06
CA ASN A 267 -5.95 6.06 2.64
C ASN A 267 -5.71 7.58 2.62
N ILE A 268 -4.90 8.10 3.56
CA ILE A 268 -4.45 9.50 3.54
C ILE A 268 -3.59 9.74 2.30
N LEU A 269 -2.68 8.84 1.95
CA LEU A 269 -1.84 8.94 0.76
C LEU A 269 -2.66 8.89 -0.53
N VAL A 270 -3.72 8.06 -0.61
CA VAL A 270 -4.67 8.11 -1.73
C VAL A 270 -5.33 9.48 -1.82
N ASN A 271 -5.83 10.03 -0.70
CA ASN A 271 -6.47 11.35 -0.67
C ASN A 271 -5.50 12.45 -1.12
N ALA A 272 -4.25 12.42 -0.64
CA ALA A 272 -3.18 13.31 -1.05
C ALA A 272 -2.89 13.19 -2.55
N TYR A 273 -2.78 11.95 -3.07
CA TYR A 273 -2.54 11.68 -4.47
C TYR A 273 -3.63 12.28 -5.37
N MET A 274 -4.90 12.12 -4.97
CA MET A 274 -6.06 12.63 -5.71
C MET A 274 -6.10 14.17 -5.82
N ARG A 275 -5.23 14.90 -5.11
CA ARG A 275 -5.08 16.37 -5.19
C ARG A 275 -3.94 16.80 -6.12
N THR A 276 -3.23 15.87 -6.74
CA THR A 276 -2.08 16.16 -7.62
C THR A 276 -2.48 16.23 -9.09
N GLU A 277 -1.67 16.91 -9.92
CA GLU A 277 -1.88 16.99 -11.38
C GLU A 277 -1.86 15.62 -12.07
N LEU A 278 -1.11 14.65 -11.54
CA LEU A 278 -1.08 13.30 -12.10
C LEU A 278 -2.44 12.61 -11.95
N ALA A 279 -3.11 12.79 -10.81
CA ALA A 279 -4.41 12.16 -10.56
C ALA A 279 -5.51 12.65 -11.51
N GLU A 280 -5.44 13.90 -12.00
CA GLU A 280 -6.39 14.41 -13.01
C GLU A 280 -6.35 13.62 -14.32
N LYS A 281 -5.20 13.03 -14.65
CA LYS A 281 -4.97 12.23 -15.86
C LYS A 281 -5.03 10.72 -15.59
N THR A 282 -5.23 10.31 -14.34
CA THR A 282 -5.27 8.91 -13.95
C THR A 282 -6.64 8.32 -14.18
N SER A 283 -6.71 7.38 -15.11
CA SER A 283 -7.94 6.67 -15.48
C SER A 283 -8.04 5.30 -14.83
N MET A 284 -6.94 4.79 -14.26
CA MET A 284 -6.86 3.49 -13.60
C MET A 284 -5.93 3.57 -12.40
N LEU A 285 -6.40 3.12 -11.24
CA LEU A 285 -5.63 3.01 -10.02
C LEU A 285 -5.58 1.54 -9.58
N ILE A 286 -4.38 1.04 -9.32
CA ILE A 286 -4.12 -0.29 -8.75
C ILE A 286 -3.55 -0.07 -7.35
N GLY A 287 -4.23 -0.58 -6.33
CA GLY A 287 -3.96 -0.27 -4.93
C GLY A 287 -4.89 0.82 -4.35
N PRO A 288 -4.60 1.34 -3.15
CA PRO A 288 -3.40 1.11 -2.35
C PRO A 288 -3.31 -0.33 -1.85
N ALA A 289 -2.17 -0.99 -2.06
CA ALA A 289 -1.95 -2.36 -1.59
C ALA A 289 -0.46 -2.66 -1.44
N HIS A 290 -0.14 -3.71 -0.68
CA HIS A 290 1.18 -4.34 -0.73
C HIS A 290 1.30 -5.10 -2.04
N LEU A 291 2.15 -4.61 -2.95
CA LEU A 291 2.31 -5.20 -4.29
C LEU A 291 3.76 -5.62 -4.54
N MET A 292 4.71 -4.72 -4.28
CA MET A 292 6.14 -5.02 -4.27
C MET A 292 6.75 -4.34 -3.05
N THR A 293 6.84 -5.08 -1.96
CA THR A 293 7.28 -4.54 -0.67
C THR A 293 8.80 -4.45 -0.59
N SER A 294 9.29 -3.92 0.52
CA SER A 294 10.66 -4.01 1.01
C SER A 294 10.58 -4.38 2.48
N LEU A 295 10.19 -5.63 2.77
CA LEU A 295 9.94 -6.14 4.11
C LEU A 295 8.98 -5.22 4.91
N ASN A 296 9.50 -4.57 5.96
CA ASN A 296 8.76 -3.68 6.85
C ASN A 296 9.08 -2.19 6.60
N MET A 297 9.62 -1.83 5.44
CA MET A 297 9.88 -0.42 5.10
C MET A 297 8.63 0.43 5.32
N ASN A 298 8.78 1.55 6.03
CA ASN A 298 7.69 2.49 6.21
C ASN A 298 7.75 3.48 5.06
N GLY A 299 6.99 3.22 4.00
CA GLY A 299 6.99 4.05 2.80
C GLY A 299 6.00 3.57 1.76
N PHE A 300 5.87 4.37 0.70
CA PHE A 300 5.05 4.05 -0.45
C PHE A 300 5.83 4.24 -1.74
N SER A 301 5.32 3.71 -2.84
CA SER A 301 5.80 4.03 -4.19
C SER A 301 4.65 4.24 -5.14
N ILE A 302 4.91 5.06 -6.16
CA ILE A 302 3.99 5.36 -7.24
C ILE A 302 4.64 4.91 -8.53
N SER A 303 3.95 4.09 -9.32
CA SER A 303 4.36 3.73 -10.68
C SER A 303 3.31 4.22 -11.67
N VAL A 304 3.73 4.99 -12.67
CA VAL A 304 2.87 5.60 -13.68
C VAL A 304 3.17 4.97 -15.04
N LEU A 305 2.15 4.37 -15.65
CA LEU A 305 2.19 3.85 -17.01
C LEU A 305 1.32 4.71 -17.93
N VAL A 306 1.91 5.22 -19.01
CA VAL A 306 1.15 5.90 -20.07
C VAL A 306 0.31 4.89 -20.83
N LEU A 307 -1.00 5.16 -20.94
CA LEU A 307 -1.97 4.27 -21.55
C LEU A 307 -2.12 4.51 -23.06
N ASP A 308 -2.25 3.40 -23.76
CA ASP A 308 -2.93 3.29 -25.05
C ASP A 308 -4.07 2.26 -24.93
N ASP A 309 -4.81 2.05 -26.01
CA ASP A 309 -5.94 1.11 -26.01
C ASP A 309 -5.52 -0.34 -25.71
N ALA A 310 -4.34 -0.76 -26.18
CA ALA A 310 -3.85 -2.13 -25.99
C ALA A 310 -3.46 -2.38 -24.53
N ARG A 311 -2.76 -1.43 -23.90
CA ARG A 311 -2.40 -1.48 -22.48
C ARG A 311 -3.65 -1.43 -21.60
N LYS A 312 -4.61 -0.57 -21.94
CA LYS A 312 -5.91 -0.48 -21.27
C LYS A 312 -6.67 -1.81 -21.31
N GLU A 313 -6.77 -2.44 -22.48
CA GLU A 313 -7.41 -3.76 -22.63
C GLU A 313 -6.68 -4.84 -21.80
N ALA A 314 -5.35 -4.87 -21.87
CA ALA A 314 -4.55 -5.85 -21.14
C ALA A 314 -4.65 -5.70 -19.62
N LEU A 315 -4.71 -4.47 -19.11
CA LEU A 315 -4.84 -4.19 -17.67
C LEU A 315 -6.21 -4.62 -17.14
N LEU A 316 -7.30 -4.34 -17.88
CA LEU A 316 -8.67 -4.69 -17.49
C LEU A 316 -8.98 -6.19 -17.55
N ALA A 317 -8.16 -6.99 -18.25
CA ALA A 317 -8.41 -8.43 -18.40
C ALA A 317 -8.28 -9.19 -17.07
N ASP A 318 -9.16 -10.17 -16.84
CA ASP A 318 -9.13 -11.00 -15.63
C ASP A 318 -7.86 -11.84 -15.52
N VAL A 319 -7.37 -11.95 -14.29
CA VAL A 319 -6.21 -12.75 -13.91
C VAL A 319 -6.56 -13.71 -12.77
N GLY A 320 -5.85 -14.83 -12.71
CA GLY A 320 -5.95 -15.82 -11.63
C GLY A 320 -4.91 -15.65 -10.53
N ALA A 321 -4.13 -14.56 -10.55
CA ALA A 321 -3.15 -14.25 -9.51
C ALA A 321 -3.83 -13.51 -8.36
N SER A 322 -3.91 -14.13 -7.18
CA SER A 322 -4.67 -13.61 -6.03
C SER A 322 -4.12 -12.30 -5.44
N ALA A 323 -2.83 -12.01 -5.63
CA ALA A 323 -2.25 -10.75 -5.18
C ALA A 323 -2.54 -9.55 -6.09
N TRP A 324 -3.18 -9.75 -7.25
CA TRP A 324 -3.59 -8.64 -8.12
C TRP A 324 -4.94 -8.08 -7.65
N PRO A 325 -5.00 -6.84 -7.09
CA PRO A 325 -6.21 -6.31 -6.46
C PRO A 325 -7.28 -5.86 -7.46
N GLY A 326 -7.01 -5.96 -8.77
CA GLY A 326 -7.85 -5.39 -9.81
C GLY A 326 -7.57 -3.90 -10.03
N ILE A 327 -8.47 -3.26 -10.78
CA ILE A 327 -8.37 -1.84 -11.15
C ILE A 327 -9.57 -1.10 -10.56
N CYS A 328 -9.28 0.02 -9.93
CA CYS A 328 -10.26 1.02 -9.56
C CYS A 328 -10.22 2.17 -10.59
N VAL A 329 -11.38 2.70 -10.97
CA VAL A 329 -11.46 3.97 -11.70
C VAL A 329 -11.65 5.08 -10.65
N PRO A 330 -10.69 6.01 -10.51
CA PRO A 330 -10.82 7.07 -9.52
C PRO A 330 -12.07 7.94 -9.79
N GLU A 331 -12.93 8.09 -8.77
CA GLU A 331 -14.12 8.95 -8.82
C GLU A 331 -14.10 9.94 -7.64
N LYS A 332 -14.81 11.07 -7.79
CA LYS A 332 -15.03 12.00 -6.68
C LYS A 332 -15.89 11.35 -5.60
N VAL A 333 -15.57 11.65 -4.33
CA VAL A 333 -16.36 11.19 -3.19
C VAL A 333 -17.81 11.63 -3.31
N LYS A 334 -18.72 10.66 -3.31
CA LYS A 334 -20.17 10.90 -3.35
C LYS A 334 -20.65 11.25 -1.94
N ILE A 335 -21.10 12.49 -1.75
CA ILE A 335 -21.64 12.95 -0.48
C ILE A 335 -23.15 12.73 -0.47
N ILE A 336 -23.64 11.93 0.47
CA ILE A 336 -25.07 11.68 0.67
C ILE A 336 -25.58 12.63 1.76
N LYS A 337 -26.77 13.20 1.57
CA LYS A 337 -27.39 14.10 2.56
C LYS A 337 -27.61 13.35 3.88
N MET A 338 -27.16 13.94 4.98
CA MET A 338 -27.40 13.42 6.32
C MET A 338 -28.90 13.44 6.66
N PRO A 339 -29.48 12.33 7.15
CA PRO A 339 -30.87 12.30 7.60
C PRO A 339 -31.04 13.06 8.93
N GLY A 340 -32.25 13.60 9.18
CA GLY A 340 -32.62 14.07 10.52
C GLY A 340 -32.26 15.52 10.90
N GLU A 341 -32.02 16.42 9.93
CA GLU A 341 -31.92 17.87 10.22
C GLU A 341 -33.14 18.41 11.00
N GLU A 342 -34.30 17.76 10.85
CA GLU A 342 -35.57 18.08 11.53
C GLU A 342 -35.58 17.75 13.04
N TYR A 343 -34.62 16.98 13.57
CA TYR A 343 -34.53 16.66 15.01
C TYR A 343 -33.83 17.77 15.83
N LYS A 344 -33.57 18.94 15.25
CA LYS A 344 -33.25 20.15 16.00
C LYS A 344 -34.52 20.61 16.74
N LYS A 345 -34.75 20.09 17.94
CA LYS A 345 -35.79 20.64 18.81
C LYS A 345 -35.28 21.99 19.33
N ASP A 346 -35.88 23.06 18.83
CA ASP A 346 -35.68 24.41 19.37
C ASP A 346 -36.24 24.47 20.79
N TYR A 347 -35.36 24.72 21.76
CA TYR A 347 -35.76 25.11 23.11
C TYR A 347 -35.71 26.63 23.20
N LYS A 348 -36.61 27.22 24.01
CA LYS A 348 -36.65 28.67 24.17
C LYS A 348 -35.56 29.10 25.14
N PRO A 349 -34.61 29.97 24.75
CA PRO A 349 -33.58 30.45 25.67
C PRO A 349 -34.20 31.09 26.91
N SER A 350 -33.64 30.79 28.07
CA SER A 350 -34.03 31.40 29.34
C SER A 350 -32.80 31.59 30.22
N ARG A 351 -32.82 32.61 31.08
CA ARG A 351 -31.64 33.05 31.85
C ARG A 351 -31.79 32.68 33.31
N ASN A 352 -30.72 32.15 33.89
CA ASN A 352 -30.59 31.92 35.32
C ASN A 352 -29.11 32.05 35.69
N GLN A 353 -28.76 33.17 36.31
CA GLN A 353 -27.35 33.52 36.58
C GLN A 353 -26.64 32.47 37.44
N THR A 354 -27.35 31.85 38.39
CA THR A 354 -26.78 30.81 39.24
C THR A 354 -26.45 29.56 38.43
N VAL A 355 -27.39 29.08 37.60
CA VAL A 355 -27.18 27.90 36.74
C VAL A 355 -26.09 28.15 35.71
N GLU A 356 -26.09 29.33 35.09
CA GLU A 356 -25.05 29.75 34.14
C GLU A 356 -23.66 29.76 34.79
N ALA A 357 -23.54 30.30 36.01
CA ALA A 357 -22.29 30.30 36.75
C ALA A 357 -21.82 28.87 37.08
N VAL A 358 -22.74 27.97 37.46
CA VAL A 358 -22.43 26.56 37.71
C VAL A 358 -21.95 25.87 36.44
N LEU A 359 -22.68 26.00 35.32
CA LEU A 359 -22.29 25.39 34.05
C LEU A 359 -20.92 25.88 33.59
N ARG A 360 -20.67 27.19 33.67
CA ARG A 360 -19.38 27.76 33.31
C ARG A 360 -18.26 27.26 34.22
N GLY A 361 -18.50 27.22 35.54
CA GLY A 361 -17.54 26.72 36.51
C GLY A 361 -17.16 25.26 36.27
N VAL A 362 -18.16 24.38 36.10
CA VAL A 362 -17.92 22.95 35.82
C VAL A 362 -17.21 22.76 34.49
N CYS A 363 -17.63 23.44 33.43
CA CYS A 363 -16.99 23.29 32.13
C CYS A 363 -15.53 23.76 32.13
N ASN A 364 -15.23 24.90 32.76
CA ASN A 364 -13.85 25.37 32.87
C ASN A 364 -12.98 24.40 33.69
N MET A 365 -13.50 23.85 34.79
CA MET A 365 -12.80 22.84 35.58
C MET A 365 -12.45 21.58 34.76
N LEU A 366 -13.37 21.12 33.91
CA LEU A 366 -13.13 19.98 33.02
C LEU A 366 -12.07 20.28 31.95
N ILE A 367 -12.06 21.51 31.42
CA ILE A 367 -11.05 21.95 30.44
C ILE A 367 -9.67 22.06 31.09
N GLU A 368 -9.59 22.64 32.29
CA GLU A 368 -8.34 22.76 33.05
C GLU A 368 -7.76 21.39 33.42
N ALA A 369 -8.62 20.41 33.71
CA ALA A 369 -8.22 19.04 34.05
C ALA A 369 -7.87 18.15 32.83
N GLU A 370 -7.95 18.66 31.59
CA GLU A 370 -7.80 17.87 30.35
C GLU A 370 -6.47 17.10 30.30
N GLY A 371 -5.34 17.77 30.59
CA GLY A 371 -4.03 17.13 30.58
C GLY A 371 -3.88 16.04 31.66
N ASP A 372 -4.34 16.34 32.87
CA ASP A 372 -4.28 15.41 34.01
C ASP A 372 -5.15 14.17 33.78
N LEU A 373 -6.36 14.35 33.23
CA LEU A 373 -7.28 13.27 32.92
C LEU A 373 -6.74 12.37 31.79
N ASN A 374 -6.20 12.95 30.71
CA ASN A 374 -5.54 12.17 29.66
C ASN A 374 -4.34 11.39 30.22
N PHE A 375 -3.55 12.01 31.10
CA PHE A 375 -2.42 11.34 31.73
C PHE A 375 -2.85 10.15 32.58
N LEU A 376 -3.89 10.31 33.42
CA LEU A 376 -4.43 9.22 34.23
C LEU A 376 -4.98 8.10 33.36
N ASP A 377 -5.74 8.45 32.33
CA ASP A 377 -6.37 7.51 31.41
C ASP A 377 -5.34 6.72 30.60
N SER A 378 -4.26 7.37 30.13
CA SER A 378 -3.19 6.72 29.37
C SER A 378 -2.48 5.56 30.09
N ARG A 379 -2.69 5.42 31.42
CA ARG A 379 -2.12 4.32 32.20
C ARG A 379 -2.78 2.97 31.92
N ILE A 380 -4.07 2.95 31.62
CA ILE A 380 -4.88 1.72 31.46
C ILE A 380 -5.93 1.79 30.35
N GLY A 381 -6.31 2.99 29.92
CA GLY A 381 -7.21 3.28 28.80
C GLY A 381 -6.47 3.79 27.58
N ASP A 382 -7.16 4.58 26.77
CA ASP A 382 -6.68 5.14 25.50
C ASP A 382 -6.05 6.54 25.64
N GLY A 383 -6.18 7.17 26.81
CA GLY A 383 -5.53 8.44 27.11
C GLY A 383 -6.23 9.65 26.49
N ASP A 384 -7.53 9.52 26.23
CA ASP A 384 -8.34 10.56 25.59
C ASP A 384 -9.45 11.13 26.49
N THR A 385 -9.66 10.59 27.69
CA THR A 385 -10.76 10.99 28.57
C THR A 385 -10.79 12.49 28.82
N GLY A 386 -9.66 13.12 29.10
CA GLY A 386 -9.57 14.57 29.30
C GLY A 386 -9.97 15.35 28.04
N SER A 387 -9.45 14.95 26.88
CA SER A 387 -9.79 15.55 25.58
C SER A 387 -11.29 15.43 25.29
N THR A 388 -11.87 14.27 25.59
CA THR A 388 -13.28 13.95 25.38
C THR A 388 -14.19 14.83 26.28
N PHE A 389 -13.85 14.98 27.56
CA PHE A 389 -14.61 15.82 28.49
C PHE A 389 -14.40 17.32 28.20
N GLY A 390 -13.17 17.74 27.90
CA GLY A 390 -12.84 19.11 27.52
C GLY A 390 -13.56 19.56 26.25
N GLY A 391 -13.66 18.68 25.24
CA GLY A 391 -14.42 18.93 24.01
C GLY A 391 -15.91 19.16 24.26
N ALA A 392 -16.54 18.34 25.10
CA ALA A 392 -17.93 18.51 25.51
C ALA A 392 -18.15 19.81 26.30
N ALA A 393 -17.26 20.12 27.24
CA ALA A 393 -17.29 21.34 28.04
C ALA A 393 -17.19 22.60 27.18
N ARG A 394 -16.25 22.64 26.22
CA ARG A 394 -16.13 23.73 25.24
C ARG A 394 -17.40 23.90 24.41
N SER A 395 -18.01 22.79 24.00
CA SER A 395 -19.26 22.79 23.23
C SER A 395 -20.44 23.37 24.02
N ILE A 396 -20.54 23.06 25.32
CA ILE A 396 -21.56 23.64 26.21
C ILE A 396 -21.31 25.14 26.43
N LEU A 397 -20.07 25.54 26.72
CA LEU A 397 -19.70 26.94 26.93
C LEU A 397 -20.01 27.83 25.72
N ALA A 398 -19.84 27.30 24.51
CA ALA A 398 -20.11 28.04 23.27
C ALA A 398 -21.60 28.40 23.10
N VAL A 399 -22.52 27.66 23.74
CA VAL A 399 -23.97 27.85 23.58
C VAL A 399 -24.70 28.17 24.88
N VAL A 400 -23.99 28.24 26.01
CA VAL A 400 -24.58 28.34 27.36
C VAL A 400 -25.54 29.52 27.53
N ASP A 401 -25.29 30.64 26.85
CA ASP A 401 -26.14 31.83 26.91
C ASP A 401 -27.48 31.68 26.18
N GLY A 402 -27.58 30.71 25.27
CA GLY A 402 -28.78 30.38 24.49
C GLY A 402 -29.52 29.13 24.99
N LEU A 403 -29.06 28.51 26.08
CA LEU A 403 -29.73 27.36 26.70
C LEU A 403 -30.97 27.81 27.50
N PRO A 404 -31.91 26.90 27.76
CA PRO A 404 -33.09 27.18 28.58
C PRO A 404 -32.71 27.09 30.07
N ASN A 405 -31.78 27.93 30.54
CA ASN A 405 -31.13 27.82 31.86
C ASN A 405 -32.08 27.94 33.05
N ASN A 406 -33.29 28.46 32.84
CA ASN A 406 -34.33 28.56 33.87
C ASN A 406 -35.36 27.42 33.83
N GLU A 407 -35.27 26.50 32.86
CA GLU A 407 -36.19 25.38 32.67
C GLU A 407 -35.44 24.05 32.81
N SER A 408 -35.34 23.50 34.02
CA SER A 408 -34.46 22.36 34.35
C SER A 408 -34.64 21.14 33.43
N CYS A 409 -35.88 20.76 33.12
CA CYS A 409 -36.19 19.64 32.22
C CYS A 409 -35.62 19.87 30.82
N GLU A 410 -35.87 21.05 30.24
CA GLU A 410 -35.39 21.40 28.91
C GLU A 410 -33.86 21.56 28.88
N LEU A 411 -33.27 22.10 29.95
CA LEU A 411 -31.83 22.26 30.09
C LEU A 411 -31.13 20.90 30.10
N TYR A 412 -31.61 19.95 30.90
CA TYR A 412 -31.02 18.60 30.92
C TYR A 412 -31.18 17.87 29.59
N MET A 413 -32.32 18.02 28.91
CA MET A 413 -32.49 17.49 27.55
C MET A 413 -31.56 18.17 26.53
N ALA A 414 -31.31 19.47 26.66
CA ALA A 414 -30.37 20.20 25.82
C ALA A 414 -28.92 19.73 26.05
N LEU A 415 -28.50 19.61 27.31
CA LEU A 415 -27.18 19.11 27.69
C LEU A 415 -26.96 17.67 27.21
N SER A 416 -27.94 16.77 27.39
CA SER A 416 -27.89 15.40 26.88
C SER A 416 -27.60 15.36 25.37
N ARG A 417 -28.27 16.21 24.58
CA ARG A 417 -28.06 16.29 23.14
C ARG A 417 -26.73 16.92 22.74
N ILE A 418 -26.28 17.94 23.46
CA ILE A 418 -24.99 18.59 23.18
C ILE A 418 -23.86 17.60 23.46
N ILE A 419 -23.93 16.91 24.59
CA ILE A 419 -22.95 15.91 24.99
C ILE A 419 -22.96 14.73 24.00
N SER A 420 -24.12 14.16 23.68
CA SER A 420 -24.18 13.01 22.74
C SER A 420 -23.71 13.32 21.32
N ARG A 421 -23.74 14.60 20.92
CA ARG A 421 -23.24 15.05 19.60
C ARG A 421 -21.75 15.34 19.59
N ASN A 422 -21.18 15.84 20.69
CA ASN A 422 -19.83 16.37 20.74
C ASN A 422 -18.87 15.53 21.58
N MET A 423 -19.37 14.45 22.20
CA MET A 423 -18.61 13.55 23.05
C MET A 423 -18.76 12.12 22.51
N GLY A 424 -17.68 11.58 21.95
CA GLY A 424 -17.61 10.19 21.50
C GLY A 424 -17.47 9.20 22.66
N GLY A 425 -17.41 7.91 22.32
CA GLY A 425 -17.12 6.84 23.28
C GLY A 425 -18.22 6.58 24.32
N SER A 426 -17.92 5.70 25.28
CA SER A 426 -18.85 5.30 26.35
C SER A 426 -19.19 6.47 27.28
N SER A 427 -18.22 7.33 27.58
CA SER A 427 -18.38 8.49 28.45
C SER A 427 -19.44 9.48 27.94
N GLY A 428 -19.44 9.78 26.64
CA GLY A 428 -20.45 10.62 26.02
C GLY A 428 -21.86 10.03 26.12
N VAL A 429 -21.99 8.72 25.88
CA VAL A 429 -23.27 8.01 26.00
C VAL A 429 -23.76 7.99 27.46
N LEU A 430 -22.89 7.68 28.42
CA LEU A 430 -23.25 7.61 29.84
C LEU A 430 -23.73 8.96 30.38
N LEU A 431 -23.02 10.04 30.06
CA LEU A 431 -23.43 11.39 30.46
C LEU A 431 -24.71 11.83 29.74
N ALA A 432 -24.86 11.50 28.45
CA ALA A 432 -26.09 11.78 27.73
C ALA A 432 -27.29 11.03 28.33
N ILE A 433 -27.12 9.77 28.75
CA ILE A 433 -28.14 8.98 29.45
C ILE A 433 -28.47 9.63 30.80
N PHE A 434 -27.45 10.01 31.58
CA PHE A 434 -27.62 10.68 32.87
C PHE A 434 -28.48 11.92 32.72
N PHE A 435 -28.09 12.86 31.86
CA PHE A 435 -28.84 14.09 31.64
C PHE A 435 -30.22 13.84 31.02
N MET A 436 -30.37 12.87 30.11
CA MET A 436 -31.68 12.54 29.55
C MET A 436 -32.63 12.00 30.62
N ALA A 437 -32.14 11.13 31.50
CA ALA A 437 -32.92 10.56 32.58
C ALA A 437 -33.30 11.62 33.62
N SER A 438 -32.35 12.47 34.02
CA SER A 438 -32.59 13.61 34.92
C SER A 438 -33.55 14.64 34.34
N GLY A 439 -33.62 14.79 33.01
CA GLY A 439 -34.62 15.63 32.36
C GLY A 439 -36.02 15.02 32.32
N LYS A 440 -36.19 13.71 32.60
CA LYS A 440 -37.51 13.04 32.63
C LYS A 440 -38.08 12.88 34.04
N SER A 441 -37.23 12.93 35.06
CA SER A 441 -37.60 12.98 36.49
C SER A 441 -37.98 14.39 36.90
#